data_AF-A0A7W6T3L6-F1
#
_entry.id   AF-A0A7W6T3L6-F1
#
_cell.length_a   1.000
_cell.length_b   1.000
_cell.length_c   1.000
_cell.angle_alpha   90.00
_cell.angle_beta   90.00
_cell.angle_gamma   90.00
#
_symmetry.space_group_name_H-M   'P 1'
#
loop_
_entity.id
_entity.type
_entity.pdbx_description
1 polymer ?
#
loop_
_entity_poly.entity_id
_entity_poly.type
_entity_poly.pdbx_seq_one_letter_code
_entity_poly.pdbx_strand_id
1 'polypeptide(L)' 'MEKRKQLLFGLADRLVVAAPDQTVRVAVDGVDGAGKTTFADELGSIVAIKGGLSFERR' A
#
# COMPACT_ATOMS: atom_id res chain seq x y z
N MET A 1 1.84 -0.67 -17.52
CA MET A 1 1.87 -1.67 -16.42
C MET A 1 3.12 -1.55 -15.55
N GLU A 2 4.31 -1.42 -16.14
CA GLU A 2 5.57 -1.35 -15.37
C GLU A 2 5.64 -0.18 -14.37
N LYS A 3 5.25 1.04 -14.78
CA LYS A 3 5.22 2.21 -13.89
C LYS A 3 4.32 2.03 -12.66
N ARG A 4 3.17 1.35 -12.80
CA ARG A 4 2.26 1.09 -11.68
C ARG A 4 2.88 0.13 -10.67
N LYS A 5 3.50 -0.95 -11.15
CA LYS A 5 4.22 -1.91 -10.29
C LYS A 5 5.36 -1.21 -9.55
N GLN A 6 6.18 -0.44 -10.26
CA GLN A 6 7.29 0.32 -9.65
C GLN A 6 6.81 1.27 -8.56
N LEU A 7 5.69 1.97 -8.79
CA LEU A 7 5.08 2.84 -7.80
C LEU A 7 4.63 2.04 -6.56
N LEU A 8 3.90 0.95 -6.75
CA LEU A 8 3.41 0.10 -5.64
C LEU A 8 4.55 -0.46 -4.80
N PHE A 9 5.59 -1.02 -5.43
CA PHE A 9 6.75 -1.54 -4.72
C PHE A 9 7.52 -0.44 -3.99
N GLY A 10 7.72 0.71 -4.64
CA GLY A 10 8.41 1.84 -4.00
C GLY A 10 7.63 2.43 -2.82
N LEU A 11 6.31 2.47 -2.87
CA LEU A 11 5.47 2.87 -1.72
C LEU A 11 5.54 1.82 -0.61
N ALA A 12 5.45 0.54 -0.93
CA ALA A 12 5.52 -0.53 0.07
C ALA A 12 6.86 -0.51 0.82
N ASP A 13 7.98 -0.31 0.11
CA ASP A 13 9.31 -0.20 0.73
C ASP A 13 9.38 0.97 1.71
N ARG A 14 8.82 2.13 1.34
CA ARG A 14 8.77 3.30 2.23
C ARG A 14 7.90 3.05 3.46
N LEU A 15 6.76 2.38 3.29
CA LEU A 15 5.84 2.11 4.40
C LEU A 15 6.44 1.13 5.42
N VAL A 16 7.12 0.08 4.95
CA VAL A 16 7.78 -0.90 5.83
C VAL A 16 8.94 -0.26 6.60
N VAL A 17 9.70 0.64 5.96
CA VAL A 17 10.81 1.34 6.62
C VAL A 17 10.34 2.42 7.60
N ALA A 18 9.24 3.12 7.30
CA ALA A 18 8.79 4.25 8.10
C ALA A 18 8.33 3.87 9.52
N ALA A 19 7.84 2.64 9.71
CA ALA A 19 7.22 2.21 10.96
C ALA A 19 7.28 0.67 11.11
N PRO A 20 8.48 0.10 11.35
CA PRO A 20 8.66 -1.36 11.38
C PRO A 20 7.85 -2.05 12.48
N ASP A 21 7.59 -1.37 13.60
CA ASP A 21 6.91 -1.94 14.78
C ASP A 21 5.61 -1.20 15.14
N GLN A 22 5.05 -0.41 14.22
CA GLN A 22 3.86 0.40 14.48
C GLN A 22 2.81 0.26 13.38
N THR A 23 1.55 0.42 13.76
CA THR A 23 0.46 0.50 12.78
C THR A 23 0.49 1.82 12.03
N VAL A 24 0.64 1.76 10.71
CA VAL A 24 0.50 2.92 9.81
C VAL A 24 -0.91 2.93 9.22
N ARG A 25 -1.57 4.09 9.28
CA ARG A 25 -2.84 4.34 8.57
C ARG A 25 -2.54 5.14 7.31
N VAL A 26 -2.93 4.60 6.16
CA VAL A 26 -2.70 5.21 4.85
C VAL A 26 -4.04 5.58 4.22
N ALA A 27 -4.25 6.87 3.97
CA ALA A 27 -5.38 7.34 3.19
C ALA A 27 -5.04 7.30 1.69
N VAL A 28 -5.93 6.74 0.87
CA VAL A 28 -5.83 6.75 -0.60
C VAL A 28 -6.95 7.60 -1.16
N ASP A 29 -6.60 8.78 -1.67
CA ASP A 29 -7.55 9.76 -2.19
C ASP A 29 -7.44 9.94 -3.71
N GLY A 30 -8.49 10.50 -4.32
CA GLY A 30 -8.65 10.65 -5.77
C GLY A 30 -10.12 10.78 -6.16
N VAL A 31 -10.42 10.93 -7.44
CA VAL A 31 -11.79 11.08 -7.96
C VAL A 31 -12.53 9.74 -8.07
N ASP A 32 -13.85 9.78 -8.19
CA ASP A 32 -14.66 8.57 -8.40
C ASP A 32 -14.25 7.82 -9.66
N GLY A 33 -14.25 6.48 -9.58
CA GLY A 33 -13.76 5.63 -10.66
C GLY A 33 -12.24 5.61 -10.85
N ALA A 34 -11.43 6.35 -10.06
CA ALA A 34 -9.97 6.37 -10.21
C ALA A 34 -9.24 5.06 -9.81
N GLY A 35 -9.98 4.05 -9.31
CA GLY A 35 -9.39 2.77 -8.90
C GLY A 35 -8.68 2.79 -7.55
N LYS A 36 -9.01 3.75 -6.67
CA LYS A 36 -8.45 3.89 -5.30
C LYS A 36 -8.53 2.60 -4.49
N THR A 37 -9.68 1.93 -4.54
CA THR A 37 -9.91 0.65 -3.86
C THR A 37 -8.94 -0.43 -4.35
N THR A 38 -8.87 -0.62 -5.67
CA THR A 38 -7.95 -1.59 -6.28
C THR A 38 -6.50 -1.28 -5.94
N PHE A 39 -6.11 0.00 -5.96
CA PHE A 39 -4.77 0.43 -5.59
C PHE A 39 -4.45 0.13 -4.12
N ALA A 40 -5.38 0.41 -3.21
CA ALA A 40 -5.23 0.14 -1.78
C ALA A 40 -5.11 -1.36 -1.49
N ASP A 41 -5.91 -2.20 -2.16
CA ASP A 41 -5.85 -3.66 -2.05
C ASP A 41 -4.51 -4.23 -2.51
N GLU A 42 -4.01 -3.76 -3.66
CA GLU A 42 -2.72 -4.18 -4.21
C GLU A 42 -1.56 -3.74 -3.31
N LEU A 43 -1.56 -2.47 -2.87
CA LEU A 43 -0.52 -1.95 -1.99
C LEU A 43 -0.51 -2.70 -0.64
N GLY A 44 -1.69 -2.90 -0.04
CA GLY A 44 -1.85 -3.61 1.22
C GLY A 44 -1.30 -5.03 1.17
N SER A 45 -1.59 -5.76 0.08
CA SER A 45 -1.08 -7.11 -0.15
C SER A 45 0.45 -7.13 -0.23
N ILE A 46 1.06 -6.17 -0.93
CA ILE A 46 2.53 -6.09 -1.06
C ILE A 46 3.18 -5.73 0.28
N VAL A 47 2.59 -4.79 1.03
CA VAL A 47 3.08 -4.40 2.37
C VAL A 47 3.00 -5.57 3.35
N ALA A 48 1.90 -6.33 3.34
CA ALA A 48 1.73 -7.50 4.20
C ALA A 48 2.81 -8.57 3.93
N ILE A 49 3.09 -8.85 2.65
CA ILE A 49 4.14 -9.80 2.25
C ILE A 49 5.53 -9.29 2.65
N LYS A 50 5.84 -8.02 2.40
CA LYS A 50 7.18 -7.45 2.66
C LYS A 50 7.48 -7.25 4.14
N GLY A 51 6.51 -6.76 4.90
CA GLY A 51 6.68 -6.45 6.33
C GLY A 51 6.38 -7.63 7.26
N GLY A 52 5.81 -8.73 6.75
CA GLY A 52 5.27 -9.80 7.60
C GLY A 52 4.09 -9.32 8.45
N LEU A 53 3.38 -8.29 7.98
CA LEU A 53 2.33 -7.58 8.71
C LEU A 53 0.94 -8.01 8.22
N SER A 54 -0.07 -7.87 9.08
CA SER A 54 -1.47 -8.00 8.67
C SER A 54 -1.97 -6.70 8.02
N PHE A 55 -2.80 -6.80 6.99
CA PHE A 55 -3.43 -5.66 6.31
C PHE A 55 -4.95 -5.67 6.52
N GLU A 56 -5.51 -4.52 6.89
CA GLU A 56 -6.94 -4.30 7.04
C GLU A 56 -7.32 -3.01 6.29
N ARG A 57 -8.36 -3.05 5.46
CA ARG A 57 -9.02 -1.83 4.95
C ARG A 57 -10.14 -1.43 5.89
N ARG A 58 -10.11 -0.17 6.33
CA ARG A 58 -11.23 0.50 7.02
C ARG A 58 -11.82 1.58 6.13
#